data_AF-A0A7S1V562-F1
#
_entry.id   AF-A0A7S1V562-F1
#
_cell.length_a   1.000
_cell.length_b   1.000
_cell.length_c   1.000
_cell.angle_alpha   90.00
_cell.angle_beta   90.00
_cell.angle_gamma   90.00
#
_symmetry.space_group_name_H-M   'P 1'
#
loop_
_entity.id
_entity.type
_entity.pdbx_description
1 polymer ?
#
loop_
_entity_poly.entity_id
_entity_poly.type
_entity_poly.pdbx_seq_one_letter_code
_entity_poly.pdbx_strand_id
1 'polypeptide(L)'
;FFDMELPSGNLNYQVSTGYDPLEDVFKKGVHQNKAARERLMNSIASLAKAIRGDEERTKIPVVSMPHGALSDAGYAFCMGAHVLATTASSFSILNPSRGLTFDPI
;
A
#
# COMPACT_ATOMS: atom_id res chain seq x y z
N PHE A 1 12.24 -27.80 -17.34
CA PHE A 1 11.06 -27.53 -16.51
C PHE A 1 11.51 -27.71 -15.08
N PHE A 2 11.70 -26.61 -14.34
CA PHE A 2 12.11 -26.69 -12.94
C PHE A 2 10.84 -26.89 -12.10
N ASP A 3 10.66 -28.11 -11.59
CA ASP A 3 9.75 -28.37 -10.48
C ASP A 3 10.41 -27.81 -9.22
N MET A 4 10.05 -26.59 -8.89
CA MET A 4 10.37 -25.99 -7.60
C MET A 4 9.17 -26.28 -6.69
N GLU A 5 9.32 -27.25 -5.80
CA GLU A 5 8.31 -27.52 -4.77
C GLU A 5 8.14 -26.27 -3.91
N LEU A 6 7.00 -25.59 -4.07
CA LEU A 6 6.62 -24.47 -3.22
C LEU A 6 6.37 -25.01 -1.80
N PRO A 7 6.81 -24.31 -0.74
CA PRO A 7 6.65 -24.80 0.63
C PRO A 7 5.18 -25.07 0.95
N SER A 8 4.88 -26.25 1.46
CA SER A 8 3.52 -26.78 1.72
C SER A 8 2.80 -26.17 2.94
N GLY A 9 3.23 -25.00 3.40
CA GLY A 9 2.54 -24.24 4.44
C GLY A 9 1.51 -23.29 3.84
N ASN A 10 0.46 -22.95 4.59
CA ASN A 10 -0.37 -21.77 4.29
C ASN A 10 0.52 -20.52 4.41
N LEU A 11 1.22 -20.19 3.32
CA LEU A 11 2.04 -18.99 3.23
C LEU A 11 1.08 -17.80 3.09
N ASN A 12 0.88 -17.09 4.19
CA ASN A 12 0.23 -15.77 4.17
C ASN A 12 1.24 -14.76 3.63
N TYR A 13 1.29 -14.62 2.31
CA TYR A 13 2.10 -13.59 1.68
C TYR A 13 1.53 -12.21 2.01
N GLN A 14 2.36 -11.29 2.50
CA GLN A 14 2.01 -9.91 2.81
C GLN A 14 2.92 -8.97 2.03
N VAL A 15 2.33 -8.02 1.32
CA VAL A 15 3.05 -7.03 0.50
C VAL A 15 3.16 -5.71 1.24
N SER A 16 2.02 -5.06 1.52
CA SER A 16 1.99 -3.78 2.22
C SER A 16 0.60 -3.47 2.77
N THR A 17 0.51 -3.02 4.02
CA THR A 17 -0.74 -2.55 4.64
C THR A 17 -0.77 -1.05 4.86
N GLY A 18 0.27 -0.32 4.44
CA GLY A 18 0.41 1.09 4.77
C GLY A 18 0.96 1.32 6.18
N TYR A 19 0.35 2.27 6.90
CA TYR A 19 0.68 2.57 8.30
C TYR A 19 -0.16 1.70 9.26
N ASP A 20 0.30 1.55 10.50
CA ASP A 20 -0.50 0.94 11.56
C ASP A 20 -1.30 2.03 12.29
N PRO A 21 -2.64 2.06 12.20
CA PRO A 21 -3.40 3.11 12.87
C PRO A 21 -3.32 3.08 14.40
N LEU A 22 -3.10 1.92 15.01
CA LEU A 22 -2.98 1.81 16.46
C LEU A 22 -1.60 2.29 16.93
N GLU A 23 -0.54 1.76 16.32
CA GLU A 23 0.83 2.07 16.73
C GLU A 23 1.27 3.45 16.22
N ASP A 24 1.10 3.73 14.93
CA ASP A 24 1.63 4.94 14.29
C ASP A 24 0.75 6.17 14.51
N VAL A 25 -0.57 5.98 14.62
CA VAL A 25 -1.52 7.10 14.72
C VAL A 25 -1.98 7.34 16.15
N PHE A 26 -2.46 6.30 16.83
CA PHE A 26 -3.03 6.44 18.18
C PHE A 26 -1.94 6.53 19.26
N LYS A 27 -1.14 5.47 19.44
CA LYS A 27 -0.16 5.37 20.54
C LYS A 27 0.95 6.42 20.47
N LYS A 28 1.45 6.73 19.28
CA LYS A 28 2.43 7.82 19.06
C LYS A 28 1.82 9.23 19.14
N GLY A 29 0.52 9.36 19.40
CA GLY A 29 -0.14 10.66 19.53
C GLY A 29 -0.22 11.47 18.23
N VAL A 30 0.08 10.86 17.08
CA VAL A 30 0.00 11.54 15.77
C VAL A 30 -1.42 12.05 15.54
N HIS A 31 -2.45 11.31 15.94
CA HIS A 31 -3.84 11.78 15.86
C HIS A 31 -4.12 13.09 16.60
N GLN A 32 -3.31 13.49 17.58
CA GLN A 32 -3.45 14.76 18.31
C GLN A 32 -2.59 15.87 17.70
N ASN A 33 -1.47 15.51 17.06
CA ASN A 33 -0.55 16.45 16.44
C ASN A 33 -0.88 16.71 14.96
N LYS A 34 -1.48 17.87 14.67
CA LYS A 34 -1.88 18.27 13.31
C LYS A 34 -0.72 18.17 12.30
N ALA A 35 0.45 18.69 12.63
CA ALA A 35 1.60 18.69 11.72
C ALA A 35 2.08 17.26 11.42
N ALA A 36 2.03 16.36 12.42
CA ALA A 36 2.37 14.95 12.21
C ALA A 36 1.35 14.23 11.32
N ARG A 37 0.04 14.48 11.50
CA ARG A 37 -1.00 13.92 10.60
C ARG A 37 -0.82 14.40 9.18
N GLU A 38 -0.63 15.70 8.98
CA GLU A 38 -0.42 16.29 7.65
C GLU A 38 0.83 15.71 7.00
N ARG A 39 1.92 15.56 7.75
CA ARG A 39 3.14 14.92 7.24
C ARG A 39 2.89 13.47 6.80
N LEU A 40 2.16 12.68 7.58
CA LEU A 40 1.83 11.29 7.21
C LEU A 40 1.00 11.24 5.93
N MET A 41 -0.10 12.00 5.88
CA MET A 41 -1.00 12.04 4.73
C MET A 41 -0.29 12.55 3.47
N ASN A 42 0.50 13.62 3.58
CA ASN A 42 1.26 14.16 2.46
C ASN A 42 2.33 13.17 1.97
N SER A 43 2.93 12.37 2.85
CA SER A 43 3.92 11.37 2.47
C SER A 43 3.28 10.22 1.67
N ILE A 44 2.09 9.76 2.08
CA ILE A 44 1.31 8.74 1.36
C ILE A 44 0.90 9.27 -0.01
N ALA A 45 0.33 10.47 -0.07
CA ALA A 45 -0.06 11.10 -1.34
C ALA A 45 1.15 11.32 -2.27
N SER A 46 2.30 11.74 -1.72
CA SER A 46 3.53 11.93 -2.50
C SER A 46 4.07 10.61 -3.06
N LEU A 47 4.00 9.52 -2.29
CA LEU A 47 4.36 8.18 -2.78
C LEU A 47 3.44 7.75 -3.92
N ALA A 48 2.13 7.88 -3.74
CA ALA A 48 1.14 7.52 -4.76
C ALA A 48 1.36 8.31 -6.05
N LYS A 49 1.62 9.63 -5.93
CA LYS A 49 1.96 10.50 -7.07
C LYS A 49 3.26 10.08 -7.75
N ALA A 50 4.30 9.76 -6.98
CA ALA A 50 5.59 9.33 -7.54
C ALA A 50 5.48 8.01 -8.31
N ILE A 51 4.63 7.09 -7.84
CA ILE A 51 4.39 5.79 -8.49
C ILE A 51 3.49 5.92 -9.72
N ARG A 52 2.42 6.71 -9.62
CA ARG A 52 1.53 7.03 -10.74
C ARG A 52 2.28 7.72 -11.88
N GLY A 53 3.21 8.59 -11.50
CA GLY A 53 3.90 9.48 -12.41
C GLY A 53 3.08 10.73 -12.74
N ASP A 54 3.70 11.66 -13.46
CA ASP A 54 3.06 12.88 -13.93
C ASP A 54 2.22 12.60 -15.19
N GLU A 55 1.08 13.26 -15.33
CA GLU A 55 0.17 13.13 -16.49
C GLU A 55 0.90 13.45 -17.81
N GLU A 56 1.99 14.22 -17.74
CA GLU A 56 2.83 14.59 -18.89
C GLU A 56 3.99 13.61 -19.21
N ARG A 57 3.89 12.34 -18.76
CA ARG A 57 4.84 11.23 -19.01
C ARG A 57 6.02 11.21 -18.04
N THR A 58 5.87 10.47 -16.94
CA THR A 58 7.05 9.78 -16.39
C THR A 58 7.64 8.86 -17.45
N LYS A 59 8.89 9.13 -17.85
CA LYS A 59 9.64 8.29 -18.81
C LYS A 59 9.97 6.90 -18.27
N ILE A 60 9.78 6.66 -16.96
CA ILE A 60 10.14 5.42 -16.29
C ILE A 60 8.86 4.63 -16.01
N PRO A 61 8.63 3.48 -16.67
CA PRO A 61 7.49 2.64 -16.36
C PRO A 61 7.66 2.00 -14.98
N VAL A 62 6.67 2.18 -14.11
CA VAL A 62 6.59 1.45 -12.84
C VAL A 62 5.68 0.25 -13.05
N VAL A 63 6.25 -0.95 -12.90
CA VAL A 63 5.53 -2.23 -12.92
C VAL A 63 5.52 -2.78 -11.50
N SER A 64 4.35 -2.92 -10.89
CA SER A 64 4.21 -3.59 -9.60
C SER A 64 3.61 -4.99 -9.76
N MET A 65 4.14 -5.96 -9.01
CA MET A 65 3.67 -7.34 -9.03
C MET A 65 3.42 -7.81 -7.59
N PRO A 66 2.33 -7.35 -6.95
CA PRO A 66 2.05 -7.70 -5.56
C PRO A 66 1.72 -9.19 -5.46
N HIS A 67 2.56 -9.98 -4.79
CA HIS A 67 2.28 -11.39 -4.46
C HIS A 67 1.93 -11.49 -2.98
N GLY A 68 0.63 -11.53 -2.66
CA GLY A 68 0.12 -11.49 -1.29
C GLY A 68 -0.85 -10.35 -1.01
N ALA A 69 -1.12 -10.13 0.27
CA ALA A 69 -2.08 -9.14 0.75
C ALA A 69 -1.55 -7.71 0.65
N LEU A 70 -2.41 -6.82 0.17
CA LEU A 70 -2.18 -5.40 0.06
C LEU A 70 -3.41 -4.63 0.54
N SER A 71 -3.22 -3.65 1.43
CA SER A 71 -4.32 -2.90 2.03
C SER A 71 -4.03 -1.42 2.25
N ASP A 72 -5.09 -0.62 2.36
CA ASP A 72 -5.06 0.80 2.77
C ASP A 72 -3.98 1.61 2.02
N ALA A 73 -3.11 2.35 2.72
CA ALA A 73 -2.01 3.12 2.10
C ALA A 73 -1.04 2.27 1.25
N GLY A 74 -1.06 0.95 1.39
CA GLY A 74 -0.36 0.02 0.49
C GLY A 74 -0.84 0.10 -0.96
N TYR A 75 -2.07 0.54 -1.23
CA TYR A 75 -2.58 0.77 -2.59
C TYR A 75 -1.79 1.81 -3.37
N ALA A 76 -0.98 2.65 -2.71
CA ALA A 76 -0.06 3.55 -3.39
C ALA A 76 0.85 2.82 -4.39
N PHE A 77 1.25 1.57 -4.09
CA PHE A 77 2.07 0.74 -5.00
C PHE A 77 1.33 0.24 -6.23
N CYS A 78 0.01 0.31 -6.23
CA CYS A 78 -0.84 -0.08 -7.35
C CYS A 78 -1.28 1.11 -8.20
N MET A 79 -0.83 2.34 -7.88
CA MET A 79 -1.20 3.54 -8.65
C MET A 79 -0.41 3.72 -9.93
N GLY A 80 0.59 2.86 -10.20
CA GLY A 80 1.38 2.89 -11.42
C GLY A 80 0.61 2.40 -12.63
N ALA A 81 1.13 2.68 -13.83
CA ALA A 81 0.49 2.32 -15.09
C ALA A 81 0.34 0.80 -15.32
N HIS A 82 1.16 -0.02 -14.63
CA HIS A 82 1.18 -1.47 -14.81
C HIS A 82 1.19 -2.19 -13.46
N VAL A 83 0.16 -3.00 -13.22
CA VAL A 83 0.05 -3.86 -12.04
C VAL A 83 -0.23 -5.30 -12.50
N LEU A 84 0.63 -6.23 -12.09
CA LEU A 84 0.52 -7.66 -12.37
C LEU A 84 0.09 -8.39 -11.10
N ALA A 85 -1.22 -8.65 -10.98
CA ALA A 85 -1.73 -9.49 -9.92
C ALA A 85 -1.36 -10.97 -10.19
N THR A 86 -0.97 -11.66 -9.13
CA THR A 86 -0.70 -13.10 -9.09
C THR A 86 -1.90 -13.84 -8.51
N THR A 87 -1.90 -15.17 -8.58
CA THR A 87 -2.94 -16.02 -7.95
C THR A 87 -2.99 -15.88 -6.42
N ALA A 88 -1.95 -15.35 -5.79
CA ALA A 88 -1.89 -15.11 -4.34
C ALA A 88 -2.17 -13.65 -3.95
N SER A 89 -2.48 -12.77 -4.92
CA SER A 89 -2.74 -11.36 -4.62
C SER A 89 -4.09 -11.19 -3.94
N SER A 90 -4.11 -10.44 -2.84
CA SER A 90 -5.32 -10.07 -2.13
C SER A 90 -5.32 -8.56 -1.87
N PHE A 91 -6.46 -7.92 -2.09
CA PHE A 91 -6.62 -6.47 -2.04
C PHE A 91 -7.79 -6.14 -1.11
N SER A 92 -7.55 -5.33 -0.07
CA SER A 92 -8.58 -4.99 0.90
C SER A 92 -8.45 -3.56 1.40
N ILE A 93 -9.57 -2.85 1.55
CA ILE A 93 -9.59 -1.54 2.20
C ILE A 93 -10.19 -1.71 3.60
N LEU A 94 -9.38 -1.54 4.63
CA LEU A 94 -9.71 -1.85 6.02
C LEU A 94 -9.94 -0.59 6.86
N ASN A 95 -9.46 0.57 6.45
CA ASN A 95 -9.64 1.83 7.17
C ASN A 95 -11.10 2.11 7.60
N PRO A 96 -12.14 1.92 6.75
CA PRO A 96 -13.52 2.11 7.18
C PRO A 96 -13.94 1.20 8.34
N SER A 97 -13.47 -0.05 8.36
CA SER A 97 -13.75 -0.99 9.46
C SER A 97 -13.09 -0.57 10.78
N ARG A 98 -12.07 0.28 10.72
CA ARG A 98 -11.36 0.87 11.88
C ARG A 98 -11.90 2.25 12.27
N GLY A 99 -12.99 2.72 11.64
CA GLY A 99 -13.54 4.05 11.88
C GLY A 99 -12.73 5.19 11.24
N LEU A 100 -11.90 4.87 10.24
CA LEU A 100 -11.07 5.84 9.51
C LEU A 100 -11.62 6.06 8.10
N THR A 101 -11.30 7.21 7.53
CA THR A 101 -11.59 7.52 6.12
C THR A 101 -10.60 6.81 5.19
N PHE A 102 -10.87 6.85 3.88
CA PHE A 102 -9.90 6.43 2.88
C PHE A 102 -8.63 7.29 2.93
N ASP A 103 -7.50 6.67 2.58
CA ASP A 103 -6.22 7.34 2.46
C ASP A 103 -6.17 8.20 1.17
N PRO A 104 -5.34 9.26 1.12
CA PRO A 104 -5.27 10.17 -0.03
C PRO A 104 -4.39 9.61 -1.15
N ILE A 105 -4.81 8.48 -1.72
CA ILE A 105 -4.11 7.71 -2.76
C ILE A 105 -4.78 7.94 -4.12
#